data_AF-A0A453H7R4-F1
#
_entry.id   AF-A0A453H7R4-F1
#
_cell.length_a   1.000
_cell.length_b   1.000
_cell.length_c   1.000
_cell.angle_alpha   90.00
_cell.angle_beta   90.00
_cell.angle_gamma   90.00
#
_symmetry.space_group_name_H-M   'P 1'
#
loop_
_entity.id
_entity.type
_entity.pdbx_description
1 polymer ?
#
loop_
_entity_poly.entity_id
_entity_poly.type
_entity_poly.pdbx_seq_one_letter_code
_entity_poly.pdbx_strand_id
1 'polypeptide(L)'
;ELKRFPTLQSDIAAAANESLERFREDGRKTVIRLVDMEASYLTVEFFRKLPTEPDKGANNNTPANDRYQDNHLRRIGSNVSSYINMVCDTLRNTIPKAVVHCQVKEAKRNLLNRFYAHVGSKEKKQLSAMLDEDPALMEKRDSLVKKLELYKSARNEIDSVAWK
;
A
#
# COMPACT_ATOMS: atom_id res chain seq x y z
N GLU A 1 -12.29 9.51 18.91
CA GLU A 1 -12.36 8.54 20.03
C GLU A 1 -11.01 7.93 20.39
N LEU A 2 -10.19 7.45 19.43
CA LEU A 2 -8.84 6.89 19.72
C LEU A 2 -7.84 7.85 20.39
N LYS A 3 -8.01 9.17 20.26
CA LYS A 3 -7.15 10.17 20.93
C LYS A 3 -7.12 10.02 22.46
N ARG A 4 -8.12 9.35 23.04
CA ARG A 4 -8.23 9.12 24.48
C ARG A 4 -7.23 8.07 24.98
N PHE A 5 -6.86 7.11 24.13
CA PHE A 5 -6.06 5.94 24.48
C PHE A 5 -4.79 5.89 23.61
N PRO A 6 -3.73 6.63 23.98
CA PRO A 6 -2.52 6.73 23.16
C PRO A 6 -1.80 5.39 22.98
N THR A 7 -1.84 4.52 23.99
CA THR A 7 -1.26 3.17 23.94
C THR A 7 -1.99 2.28 22.94
N LEU A 8 -3.32 2.23 22.98
CA LEU A 8 -4.14 1.53 21.98
C LEU A 8 -3.90 2.06 20.55
N GLN A 9 -3.77 3.38 20.40
CA GLN A 9 -3.48 3.98 19.09
C GLN A 9 -2.13 3.51 18.54
N SER A 10 -1.09 3.50 19.38
CA SER A 10 0.24 2.99 19.02
C SER A 10 0.19 1.50 18.64
N ASP A 11 -0.51 0.68 19.41
CA ASP A 11 -0.66 -0.76 19.15
C ASP A 11 -1.39 -1.04 17.83
N ILE A 12 -2.45 -0.27 17.52
CA ILE A 12 -3.15 -0.38 16.23
C ILE A 12 -2.22 0.01 15.07
N ALA A 13 -1.46 1.09 15.22
CA ALA A 13 -0.51 1.52 14.19
C ALA A 13 0.61 0.48 13.97
N ALA A 14 1.12 -0.10 15.06
CA ALA A 14 2.11 -1.19 15.00
C ALA A 14 1.53 -2.42 14.29
N ALA A 15 0.31 -2.86 14.64
CA ALA A 15 -0.35 -4.00 14.01
C ALA A 15 -0.63 -3.77 12.52
N ALA A 16 -0.97 -2.54 12.13
CA ALA A 16 -1.15 -2.16 10.73
C ALA A 16 0.17 -2.23 9.94
N ASN A 17 1.25 -1.68 10.49
CA ASN A 17 2.58 -1.74 9.88
C ASN A 17 3.10 -3.17 9.76
N GLU A 18 2.97 -3.98 10.81
CA GLU A 18 3.38 -5.39 10.79
C GLU A 18 2.61 -6.17 9.70
N SER A 19 1.31 -5.92 9.57
CA SER A 19 0.48 -6.56 8.56
C SER A 19 0.92 -6.19 7.14
N LEU A 20 1.30 -4.93 6.89
CA LEU A 20 1.81 -4.49 5.58
C LEU A 20 3.20 -5.05 5.27
N GLU A 21 4.09 -5.09 6.26
CA GLU A 21 5.46 -5.57 6.09
C GLU A 21 5.48 -7.07 5.80
N ARG A 22 4.59 -7.83 6.44
CA ARG A 22 4.48 -9.27 6.23
C ARG A 22 4.20 -9.66 4.78
N PHE A 23 3.29 -8.94 4.11
CA PHE A 23 2.94 -9.20 2.72
C PHE A 23 3.85 -8.52 1.71
N ARG A 24 4.83 -7.73 2.17
CA ARG A 24 5.80 -7.06 1.29
C ARG A 24 6.62 -8.06 0.48
N GLU A 25 7.07 -9.14 1.13
CA GLU A 25 7.85 -10.19 0.46
C GLU A 25 7.02 -10.95 -0.58
N ASP A 26 5.73 -11.17 -0.32
CA ASP A 26 4.82 -11.83 -1.27
C ASP A 26 4.50 -10.93 -2.47
N GLY A 27 4.34 -9.62 -2.24
CA GLY A 27 4.29 -8.61 -3.29
C GLY A 27 5.54 -8.62 -4.16
N ARG A 28 6.73 -8.62 -3.53
CA ARG A 28 8.02 -8.68 -4.24
C ARG A 28 8.17 -9.94 -5.08
N LYS A 29 7.89 -11.12 -4.51
CA LYS A 29 7.96 -12.41 -5.24
C LYS A 29 7.05 -12.42 -6.46
N THR A 30 5.83 -11.88 -6.34
CA THR A 30 4.88 -11.80 -7.45
C THR A 30 5.38 -10.86 -8.55
N VAL A 31 5.94 -9.70 -8.19
CA VAL A 31 6.51 -8.77 -9.17
C VAL A 31 7.70 -9.37 -9.90
N ILE A 32 8.60 -10.06 -9.20
CA ILE A 32 9.73 -10.77 -9.83
C ILE A 32 9.22 -11.80 -10.84
N ARG A 33 8.23 -12.61 -10.45
CA ARG A 33 7.62 -13.60 -11.36
C ARG A 33 6.99 -12.95 -12.59
N LEU A 34 6.34 -11.79 -12.46
CA LEU A 34 5.80 -11.08 -13.62
C LEU A 34 6.90 -10.70 -14.62
N VAL A 35 8.04 -10.23 -14.12
CA VAL A 35 9.18 -9.89 -14.98
C VAL A 35 9.79 -11.15 -15.61
N ASP A 36 9.97 -12.21 -14.82
CA ASP A 36 10.51 -13.49 -15.32
C ASP A 36 9.61 -14.10 -16.41
N MET A 37 8.29 -13.95 -16.29
CA MET A 37 7.32 -14.39 -17.30
C MET A 37 7.52 -13.67 -18.64
N GLU A 38 7.68 -12.34 -18.60
CA GLU A 38 7.95 -11.54 -19.82
C GLU A 38 9.34 -11.85 -20.42
N ALA A 39 10.33 -12.17 -19.58
CA ALA A 39 11.65 -12.59 -20.04
C ALA A 39 11.66 -14.01 -20.64
N SER A 40 10.77 -14.88 -20.18
CA SER A 40 10.72 -16.30 -20.59
C SER A 40 10.01 -16.52 -21.92
N TYR A 41 9.09 -15.62 -22.33
CA TYR A 41 8.32 -15.80 -23.54
C TYR A 41 8.14 -14.51 -24.34
N LEU A 42 8.53 -14.57 -25.62
CA LEU A 42 8.37 -13.47 -26.55
C LEU A 42 6.94 -13.43 -27.12
N THR A 43 6.28 -12.27 -27.03
CA THR A 43 4.93 -12.08 -27.58
C THR A 43 4.96 -12.05 -29.12
N VAL A 44 4.81 -13.21 -29.75
CA VAL A 44 4.88 -13.37 -31.22
C VAL A 44 3.88 -12.48 -31.96
N GLU A 45 2.70 -12.25 -31.37
CA GLU A 45 1.65 -11.42 -31.95
C GLU A 45 2.07 -9.97 -32.21
N PHE A 46 3.02 -9.45 -31.42
CA PHE A 46 3.61 -8.13 -31.66
C PHE A 46 4.35 -8.09 -33.00
N PHE A 47 5.16 -9.11 -33.29
CA PHE A 47 5.97 -9.19 -34.50
C PHE A 47 5.16 -9.44 -35.77
N ARG A 48 3.98 -10.04 -35.65
CA ARG A 48 3.04 -10.21 -36.78
C ARG A 48 2.42 -8.89 -37.25
N LYS A 49 2.36 -7.88 -36.38
CA LYS A 49 1.75 -6.57 -36.65
C LYS A 49 2.78 -5.51 -37.09
N LEU A 50 4.06 -5.83 -37.02
CA LEU A 50 5.13 -4.95 -37.48
C LEU A 50 5.01 -4.73 -39.00
N PRO A 51 4.97 -3.48 -39.48
CA PRO A 51 4.93 -3.21 -40.91
C PRO A 51 6.13 -3.85 -41.60
N THR A 52 5.87 -4.65 -42.63
CA THR A 52 6.88 -5.01 -43.63
C THR A 52 7.18 -3.75 -44.45
N GLU A 53 7.96 -2.81 -43.90
CA GLU A 53 8.43 -1.66 -44.68
C GLU A 53 9.22 -2.18 -45.89
N PRO A 54 8.88 -1.73 -47.11
CA PRO A 54 9.67 -2.00 -48.30
C PRO A 54 10.97 -1.19 -48.24
N ASP A 55 12.06 -1.82 -48.67
CA ASP A 55 13.43 -1.31 -48.65
C ASP A 55 13.54 0.03 -49.40
N LYS A 56 13.50 1.16 -48.70
CA LYS A 56 13.62 2.50 -49.32
C LYS A 56 15.10 2.87 -49.49
N GLY A 57 15.60 2.64 -50.70
CA GLY A 57 16.61 3.43 -51.41
C GLY A 57 17.88 3.83 -50.65
N ALA A 58 18.90 2.98 -50.69
CA ALA A 58 20.20 3.24 -50.08
C ALA A 58 21.04 4.29 -50.85
N ASN A 59 21.62 5.25 -50.12
CA ASN A 59 22.61 6.21 -50.62
C ASN A 59 23.90 5.52 -51.10
N ASN A 60 24.48 5.97 -52.20
CA ASN A 60 25.31 5.15 -53.10
C ASN A 60 26.82 5.02 -52.81
N ASN A 61 27.28 5.38 -51.60
CA ASN A 61 28.72 5.56 -51.32
C ASN A 61 29.41 4.50 -50.45
N THR A 62 28.75 3.39 -50.08
CA THR A 62 29.34 2.27 -49.29
C THR A 62 29.28 0.93 -50.02
N PRO A 63 30.13 -0.07 -49.76
CA PRO A 63 30.01 -1.39 -50.40
C PRO A 63 28.60 -1.97 -50.17
N ALA A 64 27.97 -2.52 -51.21
CA ALA A 64 26.58 -2.97 -51.14
C ALA A 64 26.34 -3.94 -49.96
N ASN A 65 27.29 -4.83 -49.69
CA ASN A 65 27.19 -5.83 -48.63
C ASN A 65 27.11 -5.21 -47.21
N ASP A 66 27.89 -4.17 -46.94
CA ASP A 66 27.89 -3.47 -45.65
C ASP A 66 26.63 -2.62 -45.43
N ARG A 67 26.06 -2.05 -46.50
CA ARG A 67 24.78 -1.30 -46.43
C ARG A 67 23.60 -2.20 -46.08
N TYR A 68 23.54 -3.40 -46.64
CA TYR A 68 22.47 -4.36 -46.33
C TYR A 68 22.58 -4.87 -44.90
N GLN A 69 23.79 -5.13 -44.42
CA GLN A 69 24.05 -5.52 -43.03
C GLN A 69 23.66 -4.40 -42.04
N ASP A 70 24.08 -3.15 -42.27
CA ASP A 70 23.79 -2.04 -41.36
C ASP A 70 22.29 -1.70 -41.31
N ASN A 71 21.60 -1.69 -42.47
CA ASN A 71 20.15 -1.48 -42.50
C ASN A 71 19.37 -2.61 -41.82
N HIS A 72 19.82 -3.86 -41.97
CA HIS A 72 19.20 -4.99 -41.29
C HIS A 72 19.38 -4.90 -39.77
N LEU A 73 20.58 -4.58 -39.29
CA LEU A 73 20.88 -4.41 -37.87
C LEU A 73 20.09 -3.23 -37.27
N ARG A 74 19.99 -2.10 -37.98
CA ARG A 74 19.15 -0.97 -37.57
C ARG A 74 17.67 -1.36 -37.45
N ARG A 75 17.15 -2.15 -38.38
CA ARG A 75 15.77 -2.64 -38.34
C ARG A 75 15.52 -3.58 -37.15
N ILE A 76 16.47 -4.49 -36.87
CA ILE A 76 16.42 -5.33 -35.66
C ILE A 76 16.40 -4.44 -34.42
N GLY A 77 17.28 -3.45 -34.34
CA GLY A 77 17.32 -2.50 -33.22
C GLY A 77 16.00 -1.77 -33.00
N SER A 78 15.38 -1.25 -34.07
CA SER A 78 14.07 -0.60 -34.01
C SER A 78 12.96 -1.54 -33.53
N ASN A 79 12.94 -2.78 -34.01
CA ASN A 79 11.94 -3.78 -33.62
C ASN A 79 12.10 -4.19 -32.15
N VAL A 80 13.34 -4.42 -31.70
CA VAL A 80 13.65 -4.75 -30.30
C VAL A 80 13.28 -3.60 -29.37
N SER A 81 13.63 -2.36 -29.74
CA SER A 81 13.25 -1.17 -28.96
C SER A 81 11.73 -1.03 -28.84
N SER A 82 11.00 -1.24 -29.94
CA SER A 82 9.54 -1.18 -29.95
C SER A 82 8.91 -2.29 -29.09
N TYR A 83 9.47 -3.50 -29.11
CA TYR A 83 9.03 -4.60 -28.26
C TYR A 83 9.27 -4.32 -26.78
N ILE A 84 10.46 -3.83 -26.42
CA ILE A 84 10.80 -3.44 -25.04
C ILE A 84 9.81 -2.40 -24.53
N ASN A 85 9.50 -1.37 -25.34
CA ASN A 85 8.53 -0.35 -24.96
C ASN A 85 7.13 -0.95 -24.67
N MET A 86 6.67 -1.88 -25.51
CA MET A 86 5.39 -2.58 -25.28
C MET A 86 5.40 -3.38 -23.96
N VAL A 87 6.48 -4.10 -23.66
CA VAL A 87 6.63 -4.85 -22.41
C VAL A 87 6.67 -3.88 -21.22
N CYS A 88 7.40 -2.78 -21.31
CA CYS A 88 7.44 -1.73 -20.29
C CYS A 88 6.05 -1.14 -20.02
N ASP A 89 5.26 -0.87 -21.06
CA ASP A 89 3.88 -0.39 -20.92
C ASP A 89 2.97 -1.41 -20.23
N THR A 90 3.19 -2.70 -20.50
CA THR A 90 2.46 -3.79 -19.84
C THR A 90 2.84 -3.86 -18.36
N LEU A 91 4.13 -3.91 -18.04
CA LEU A 91 4.67 -3.96 -16.68
C LEU A 91 4.27 -2.72 -15.85
N ARG A 92 4.23 -1.53 -16.47
CA ARG A 92 3.77 -0.29 -15.84
C ARG A 92 2.35 -0.40 -15.30
N ASN A 93 1.50 -1.22 -15.94
CA ASN A 93 0.12 -1.45 -15.52
C ASN A 93 -0.04 -2.67 -14.61
N THR A 94 0.75 -3.74 -14.79
CA THR A 94 0.59 -5.00 -14.05
C THR A 94 1.30 -4.98 -12.69
N ILE A 95 2.46 -4.32 -12.58
CA ILE A 95 3.23 -4.25 -11.32
C ILE A 95 2.43 -3.57 -10.20
N PRO A 96 1.84 -2.37 -10.40
CA PRO A 96 1.04 -1.74 -9.33
C PRO A 96 -0.16 -2.59 -8.93
N LYS A 97 -0.81 -3.26 -9.89
CA LYS A 97 -1.94 -4.17 -9.62
C LYS A 97 -1.51 -5.35 -8.75
N ALA A 98 -0.35 -5.95 -9.03
CA ALA A 98 0.20 -7.04 -8.23
C ALA A 98 0.54 -6.58 -6.80
N VAL A 99 1.17 -5.42 -6.64
CA VAL A 99 1.48 -4.85 -5.32
C VAL A 99 0.20 -4.58 -4.52
N VAL A 100 -0.79 -3.93 -5.13
CA VAL A 100 -2.07 -3.66 -4.45
C VAL A 100 -2.79 -4.95 -4.10
N HIS A 101 -2.80 -5.94 -4.99
CA HIS A 101 -3.47 -7.21 -4.75
C HIS A 101 -2.80 -8.02 -3.65
N CYS A 102 -1.48 -8.25 -3.75
CA CYS A 102 -0.74 -9.12 -2.86
C CYS A 102 -0.38 -8.47 -1.52
N GLN A 103 -0.15 -7.16 -1.48
CA GLN A 103 0.26 -6.46 -0.27
C GLN A 103 -0.93 -5.77 0.39
N VAL A 104 -1.54 -4.78 -0.28
CA VAL A 104 -2.53 -3.90 0.35
C VAL A 104 -3.84 -4.63 0.66
N LYS A 105 -4.37 -5.37 -0.31
CA LYS A 105 -5.67 -6.06 -0.17
C LYS A 105 -5.58 -7.21 0.83
N GLU A 106 -4.49 -7.97 0.81
CA GLU A 106 -4.24 -9.05 1.76
C GLU A 106 -3.95 -8.53 3.18
N ALA A 107 -3.15 -7.46 3.31
CA ALA A 107 -2.93 -6.81 4.60
C ALA A 107 -4.26 -6.34 5.21
N LYS A 108 -5.12 -5.67 4.43
CA LYS A 108 -6.45 -5.22 4.90
C LYS A 108 -7.32 -6.37 5.39
N ARG A 109 -7.38 -7.48 4.65
CA ARG A 109 -8.18 -8.67 5.01
C ARG A 109 -7.68 -9.34 6.29
N ASN A 110 -6.37 -9.41 6.46
CA ASN A 110 -5.76 -10.10 7.59
C ASN A 110 -5.61 -9.22 8.82
N LEU A 111 -5.66 -7.89 8.68
CA LEU A 111 -5.46 -6.94 9.76
C LEU A 111 -6.40 -7.21 10.95
N LEU A 112 -7.72 -7.29 10.70
CA LEU A 112 -8.71 -7.49 11.77
C LEU A 112 -8.53 -8.85 12.45
N ASN A 113 -8.37 -9.93 11.68
CA ASN A 113 -8.19 -11.26 12.23
C ASN A 113 -6.95 -11.33 13.13
N ARG A 114 -5.85 -10.71 12.70
CA ARG A 114 -4.60 -10.70 13.43
C ARG A 114 -4.66 -9.77 14.64
N PHE A 115 -5.30 -8.60 14.51
CA PHE A 115 -5.53 -7.70 15.63
C PHE A 115 -6.38 -8.37 16.71
N TYR A 116 -7.44 -9.08 16.34
CA TYR A 116 -8.25 -9.84 17.28
C TYR A 116 -7.47 -10.98 17.96
N ALA A 117 -6.67 -11.73 17.20
CA ALA A 117 -5.80 -12.74 17.80
C ALA A 117 -4.77 -12.11 18.76
N HIS A 118 -4.19 -10.97 18.39
CA HIS A 118 -3.22 -10.24 19.22
C HIS A 118 -3.86 -9.75 20.52
N VAL A 119 -5.00 -9.05 20.44
CA VAL A 119 -5.74 -8.57 21.61
C VAL A 119 -6.23 -9.74 22.48
N GLY A 120 -6.72 -10.82 21.86
CA GLY A 120 -7.19 -12.01 22.58
C GLY A 120 -6.08 -12.76 23.32
N SER A 121 -4.82 -12.61 22.89
CA SER A 121 -3.66 -13.22 23.55
C SER A 121 -3.12 -12.41 24.74
N LYS A 122 -3.56 -11.16 24.93
CA LYS A 122 -3.06 -10.29 25.99
C LYS A 122 -3.70 -10.61 27.34
N GLU A 123 -2.89 -10.51 28.39
CA GLU A 123 -3.38 -10.65 29.77
C GLU A 123 -4.16 -9.41 30.23
N LYS A 124 -4.99 -9.57 31.28
CA LYS A 124 -5.80 -8.49 31.87
C LYS A 124 -4.99 -7.23 32.20
N LYS A 125 -3.75 -7.38 32.68
CA LYS A 125 -2.86 -6.24 32.99
C LYS A 125 -2.45 -5.47 31.74
N GLN A 126 -2.10 -6.17 30.66
CA GLN A 126 -1.71 -5.58 29.39
C GLN A 126 -2.92 -4.92 28.69
N LEU A 127 -4.09 -5.54 28.79
CA LEU A 127 -5.33 -4.98 28.27
C LEU A 127 -5.72 -3.70 29.01
N SER A 128 -5.51 -3.67 30.33
CA SER A 128 -5.70 -2.44 31.13
C SER A 128 -4.76 -1.33 30.66
N ALA A 129 -3.49 -1.63 30.44
CA ALA A 129 -2.50 -0.64 29.99
C ALA A 129 -2.80 -0.08 28.58
N MET A 130 -3.42 -0.87 27.70
CA MET A 130 -3.90 -0.38 26.40
C MET A 130 -5.07 0.61 26.53
N LEU A 131 -5.81 0.55 27.65
CA LEU A 131 -6.94 1.44 27.93
C LEU A 131 -6.55 2.58 28.87
N ASP A 132 -5.26 2.78 29.14
CA ASP A 132 -4.79 3.92 29.92
C ASP A 132 -5.06 5.20 29.13
N GLU A 133 -5.79 6.12 29.78
CA GLU A 133 -6.12 7.42 29.20
C GLU A 133 -4.94 8.37 29.30
N ASP A 134 -4.91 9.37 28.40
CA ASP A 134 -4.00 10.51 28.53
C ASP A 134 -4.17 11.18 29.92
N PRO A 135 -3.09 11.29 30.75
CA PRO A 135 -3.15 11.91 32.08
C PRO A 135 -3.75 13.32 32.06
N ALA A 136 -3.48 14.10 31.01
CA ALA A 136 -4.02 15.46 30.90
C ALA A 136 -5.55 15.48 30.68
N LEU A 137 -6.08 14.47 29.97
CA LEU A 137 -7.53 14.29 29.81
C LEU A 137 -8.17 13.77 31.09
N MET A 138 -7.48 12.87 31.80
CA MET A 138 -7.93 12.32 33.09
C MET A 138 -8.07 13.44 34.13
N GLU A 139 -7.04 14.28 34.29
CA GLU A 139 -7.04 15.41 35.23
C GLU A 139 -8.14 16.43 34.90
N LYS A 140 -8.29 16.77 33.60
CA LYS A 140 -9.38 17.65 33.16
C LYS A 140 -10.75 17.05 33.48
N ARG A 141 -10.95 15.76 33.24
CA ARG A 141 -12.21 15.07 33.57
C ARG A 141 -12.48 15.12 35.07
N ASP A 142 -11.47 14.87 35.90
CA ASP A 142 -11.61 14.91 37.35
C ASP A 142 -11.96 16.32 37.86
N SER A 143 -11.35 17.36 37.27
CA SER A 143 -11.68 18.76 37.59
C SER A 143 -13.13 19.12 37.24
N LEU A 144 -13.62 18.64 36.09
CA LEU A 144 -14.99 18.85 35.64
C LEU A 144 -15.99 18.09 36.52
N VAL A 145 -15.67 16.86 36.93
CA VAL A 145 -16.51 16.07 37.86
C VAL A 145 -16.64 16.80 39.19
N LYS A 146 -15.53 17.29 39.78
CA LYS A 146 -15.59 18.08 41.02
C LYS A 146 -16.46 19.31 40.88
N LYS A 147 -16.31 20.06 39.78
CA LYS A 147 -17.11 21.26 39.50
C LYS A 147 -18.59 20.94 39.31
N LEU A 148 -18.91 19.81 38.68
CA LEU A 148 -20.27 19.33 38.47
C LEU A 148 -20.93 18.91 39.79
N GLU A 149 -20.21 18.23 40.69
CA GLU A 149 -20.73 17.89 42.02
C GLU A 149 -21.01 19.15 42.86
N LEU A 150 -20.15 20.17 42.78
CA LEU A 150 -20.41 21.47 43.41
C LEU A 150 -21.68 22.12 42.88
N TYR A 151 -21.88 22.13 41.55
CA TYR A 151 -23.10 22.68 40.96
C TYR A 151 -24.35 21.89 41.29
N LYS A 152 -24.26 20.56 41.41
CA LYS A 152 -25.38 19.73 41.88
C LYS A 152 -25.74 20.05 43.32
N SER A 153 -24.75 20.20 44.21
CA SER A 153 -24.99 20.60 45.60
C SER A 153 -25.68 21.96 45.67
N ALA A 154 -25.15 22.96 44.96
CA ALA A 154 -25.73 24.30 44.91
C ALA A 154 -27.17 24.27 44.36
N ARG A 155 -27.43 23.47 43.33
CA ARG A 155 -28.79 23.27 42.82
C ARG A 155 -29.71 22.66 43.87
N ASN A 156 -29.27 21.60 44.55
CA ASN A 156 -30.07 20.93 45.57
C ASN A 156 -30.39 21.87 46.75
N GLU A 157 -29.44 22.74 47.12
CA GLU A 157 -29.65 23.78 48.13
C GLU A 157 -30.70 24.80 47.68
N ILE A 158 -30.62 25.29 46.44
CA ILE A 158 -31.64 26.19 45.87
C ILE A 158 -33.02 25.52 45.85
N ASP A 159 -33.09 24.28 45.36
CA ASP A 159 -34.34 23.50 45.30
C ASP A 159 -34.92 23.28 46.71
N SER A 160 -34.09 23.10 47.74
CA SER A 160 -34.56 22.94 49.13
C SER A 160 -35.20 24.19 49.74
N VAL A 161 -34.85 25.38 49.22
CA VAL A 161 -35.38 26.68 49.68
C VAL A 161 -36.57 27.12 48.83
N ALA A 162 -36.60 26.77 47.55
CA ALA A 162 -37.63 27.21 46.60
C ALA A 162 -39.01 26.55 46.80
N TRP A 163 -39.09 25.45 47.57
CA TRP A 163 -40.33 24.72 47.85
C TRP A 163 -40.80 24.82 49.32
N LYS A 164 -40.41 25.90 50.01
CA LYS A 164 -41.07 26.39 51.24
C LYS A 164 -41.84 27.68 50.94
#